data_AF-A0A5C6ZBF6-F1
#
_entry.id   AF-A0A5C6ZBF6-F1
#
_cell.length_a   1.000
_cell.length_b   1.000
_cell.length_c   1.000
_cell.angle_alpha   90.00
_cell.angle_beta   90.00
_cell.angle_gamma   90.00
#
_symmetry.space_group_name_H-M   'P 1'
#
loop_
_entity.id
_entity.type
_entity.pdbx_description
1 polymer ?
#
loop_
_entity_poly.entity_id
_entity_poly.type
_entity_poly.pdbx_seq_one_letter_code
_entity_poly.pdbx_strand_id
1 'polypeptide(L)'
;MTNALALSGIVRSDIRSSIGTASGTAGGVPLTLTIDLVNTNSSCADLSGYAIYLWHCDREGRYSLYSASIVNENYLRGVQSTGSDGTVTFTTIFPGCYDGRMPHMHFEVYPSASAATSYANKIKTSQIAFPTDVCTTVYSTASGYSSSLTNFNRISFSTDNVFSDGYTTQLATLSGDVTNGYTATLTVGISV
;
A
#
# COMPACT_ATOMS: atom_id res chain seq x y z
N MET A 1 12.25 -16.24 6.00
CA MET A 1 11.32 -15.21 5.49
C MET A 1 10.69 -15.73 4.20
N THR A 2 9.38 -15.66 4.08
CA THR A 2 8.66 -16.07 2.87
C THR A 2 8.80 -14.99 1.79
N ASN A 3 9.27 -15.35 0.60
CA ASN A 3 9.31 -14.42 -0.53
C ASN A 3 7.90 -14.29 -1.13
N ALA A 4 7.17 -13.23 -0.78
CA ALA A 4 5.81 -13.00 -1.28
C ALA A 4 5.76 -12.88 -2.81
N LEU A 5 6.82 -12.36 -3.45
CA LEU A 5 6.92 -12.19 -4.91
C LEU A 5 6.98 -13.52 -5.67
N ALA A 6 7.30 -14.62 -4.98
CA ALA A 6 7.33 -15.96 -5.58
C ALA A 6 5.99 -16.71 -5.42
N LEU A 7 4.98 -16.12 -4.77
CA LEU A 7 3.68 -16.76 -4.57
C LEU A 7 2.90 -16.82 -5.88
N SER A 8 2.41 -18.02 -6.23
CA SER A 8 1.46 -18.16 -7.33
C SER A 8 0.21 -17.33 -7.04
N GLY A 9 -0.17 -16.48 -7.99
CA GLY A 9 -1.28 -15.53 -7.84
C GLY A 9 -0.90 -14.17 -7.26
N ILE A 10 0.39 -13.88 -7.00
CA ILE A 10 0.80 -12.56 -6.49
C ILE A 10 0.56 -11.43 -7.50
N VAL A 11 0.57 -11.73 -8.80
CA VAL A 11 0.21 -10.75 -9.85
C VAL A 11 -1.32 -10.64 -9.90
N ARG A 12 -1.86 -9.56 -9.33
CA ARG A 12 -3.30 -9.34 -9.15
C ARG A 12 -3.61 -7.90 -8.72
N SER A 13 -4.79 -7.42 -9.11
CA SER A 13 -5.29 -6.08 -8.74
C SER A 13 -6.04 -6.08 -7.42
N ASP A 14 -6.88 -7.08 -7.13
CA ASP A 14 -7.52 -7.23 -5.82
C ASP A 14 -6.61 -7.98 -4.85
N ILE A 15 -6.17 -7.28 -3.81
CA ILE A 15 -5.22 -7.81 -2.84
C ILE A 15 -5.86 -8.19 -1.50
N ARG A 16 -7.19 -8.09 -1.34
CA ARG A 16 -7.85 -8.24 -0.04
C ARG A 16 -7.84 -9.67 0.50
N SER A 17 -7.85 -10.67 -0.37
CA SER A 17 -7.83 -12.08 0.01
C SER A 17 -6.44 -12.68 -0.03
N SER A 18 -6.19 -13.73 0.73
CA SER A 18 -4.98 -14.56 0.60
C SER A 18 -5.04 -15.41 -0.68
N ILE A 19 -3.89 -15.98 -1.06
CA ILE A 19 -3.65 -16.80 -2.24
C ILE A 19 -2.90 -18.09 -1.88
N GLY A 20 -2.91 -19.04 -2.80
CA GLY A 20 -2.26 -20.34 -2.62
C GLY A 20 -2.99 -21.18 -1.57
N THR A 21 -2.26 -21.62 -0.54
CA THR A 21 -2.80 -22.46 0.53
C THR A 21 -3.49 -21.67 1.64
N ALA A 22 -3.33 -20.35 1.67
CA ALA A 22 -3.98 -19.46 2.63
C ALA A 22 -5.30 -18.93 2.05
N SER A 23 -6.29 -18.65 2.89
CA SER A 23 -7.66 -18.32 2.46
C SER A 23 -8.30 -17.14 3.19
N GLY A 24 -7.63 -16.53 4.17
CA GLY A 24 -8.15 -15.38 4.89
C GLY A 24 -8.43 -14.19 3.98
N THR A 25 -9.38 -13.34 4.36
CA THR A 25 -9.65 -12.08 3.67
C THR A 25 -9.61 -10.95 4.67
N ALA A 26 -8.81 -9.93 4.37
CA ALA A 26 -8.69 -8.74 5.21
C ALA A 26 -9.97 -7.91 5.14
N GLY A 27 -10.63 -7.73 6.27
CA GLY A 27 -11.73 -6.78 6.42
C GLY A 27 -11.21 -5.36 6.65
N GLY A 28 -11.97 -4.36 6.21
CA GLY A 28 -11.65 -2.94 6.38
C GLY A 28 -12.52 -2.07 5.48
N VAL A 29 -12.35 -0.75 5.55
CA VAL A 29 -13.03 0.18 4.64
C VAL A 29 -12.47 -0.04 3.24
N PRO A 30 -13.28 -0.30 2.20
CA PRO A 30 -12.78 -0.49 0.84
C PRO A 30 -11.97 0.71 0.36
N LEU A 31 -10.87 0.44 -0.33
CA LEU A 31 -10.01 1.45 -0.95
C LEU A 31 -9.61 1.00 -2.35
N THR A 32 -9.86 1.85 -3.34
CA THR A 32 -9.24 1.73 -4.66
C THR A 32 -8.05 2.66 -4.71
N LEU A 33 -6.85 2.12 -4.89
CA LEU A 33 -5.61 2.90 -4.99
C LEU A 33 -5.14 2.92 -6.43
N THR A 34 -4.96 4.11 -7.00
CA THR A 34 -4.32 4.32 -8.30
C THR A 34 -2.96 4.98 -8.10
N ILE A 35 -1.91 4.39 -8.65
CA ILE A 35 -0.57 4.99 -8.71
C ILE A 35 -0.30 5.36 -10.16
N ASP A 36 0.07 6.62 -10.37
CA ASP A 36 0.52 7.15 -11.66
C ASP A 36 2.06 7.23 -11.63
N LEU A 37 2.73 6.45 -12.48
CA LEU A 37 4.19 6.32 -12.48
C LEU A 37 4.80 7.10 -13.65
N VAL A 38 5.67 8.06 -13.33
CA VAL A 38 6.26 8.98 -14.32
C VAL A 38 7.78 9.06 -14.26
N ASN A 39 8.42 9.34 -15.41
CA ASN A 39 9.87 9.50 -15.52
C ASN A 39 10.31 10.96 -15.32
N THR A 40 10.95 11.26 -14.19
CA THR A 40 11.43 12.61 -13.89
C THR A 40 12.58 13.07 -14.78
N ASN A 41 13.27 12.16 -15.49
CA ASN A 41 14.32 12.50 -16.46
C ASN A 41 13.79 12.75 -17.88
N SER A 42 12.48 12.52 -18.10
CA SER A 42 11.86 12.58 -19.42
C SER A 42 10.57 13.40 -19.39
N SER A 43 10.65 14.62 -18.87
CA SER A 43 9.49 15.54 -18.77
C SER A 43 8.25 14.93 -18.09
N CYS A 44 8.46 14.05 -17.11
CA CYS A 44 7.41 13.28 -16.43
C CYS A 44 6.56 12.42 -17.39
N ALA A 45 7.16 11.87 -18.44
CA ALA A 45 6.49 10.92 -19.33
C ALA A 45 6.06 9.65 -18.58
N ASP A 46 4.90 9.10 -18.95
CA ASP A 46 4.32 7.88 -18.39
C ASP A 46 5.26 6.68 -18.50
N LEU A 47 5.37 5.89 -17.42
CA LEU A 47 6.18 4.67 -17.36
C LEU A 47 5.31 3.43 -17.50
N SER A 48 5.05 3.03 -18.75
CA SER A 48 4.29 1.81 -19.09
C SER A 48 5.08 0.52 -18.88
N GLY A 49 4.40 -0.54 -18.41
CA GLY A 49 4.94 -1.90 -18.29
C GLY A 49 5.81 -2.18 -17.06
N TYR A 50 6.11 -1.15 -16.26
CA TYR A 50 6.79 -1.30 -14.96
C TYR A 50 5.87 -2.03 -13.99
N ALA A 51 6.43 -2.84 -13.09
CA ALA A 51 5.64 -3.51 -12.07
C ALA A 51 5.77 -2.82 -10.73
N ILE A 52 4.65 -2.70 -10.03
CA ILE A 52 4.56 -2.19 -8.67
C ILE A 52 4.13 -3.35 -7.77
N TYR A 53 4.96 -3.66 -6.77
CA TYR A 53 4.59 -4.52 -5.65
C TYR A 53 4.07 -3.63 -4.52
N LEU A 54 2.81 -3.83 -4.11
CA LEU A 54 2.17 -3.11 -3.02
C LEU A 54 1.98 -4.05 -1.82
N TRP A 55 2.27 -3.57 -0.61
CA TRP A 55 1.85 -4.25 0.62
C TRP A 55 1.58 -3.30 1.78
N HIS A 56 0.68 -3.70 2.68
CA HIS A 56 0.38 -2.93 3.89
C HIS A 56 -0.22 -3.80 5.01
N CYS A 57 -0.37 -3.21 6.19
CA CYS A 57 -1.01 -3.86 7.33
C CYS A 57 -2.54 -3.88 7.20
N ASP A 58 -3.18 -4.83 7.88
CA ASP A 58 -4.64 -4.88 8.00
C ASP A 58 -5.20 -3.75 8.88
N ARG A 59 -6.53 -3.69 9.00
CA ARG A 59 -7.23 -2.67 9.81
C ARG A 59 -6.85 -2.63 11.29
N GLU A 60 -6.26 -3.70 11.82
CA GLU A 60 -5.79 -3.80 13.21
C GLU A 60 -4.30 -3.42 13.35
N GLY A 61 -3.61 -3.10 12.26
CA GLY A 61 -2.17 -2.79 12.25
C GLY A 61 -1.29 -4.04 12.18
N ARG A 62 -1.79 -5.18 11.69
CA ARG A 62 -1.01 -6.43 11.59
C ARG A 62 -0.56 -6.68 10.16
N TYR A 63 0.62 -7.24 9.99
CA TYR A 63 1.13 -7.65 8.68
C TYR A 63 0.97 -9.16 8.47
N SER A 64 0.27 -9.53 7.41
CA SER A 64 0.27 -10.91 6.88
C SER A 64 1.72 -11.37 6.66
N LEU A 65 2.06 -12.65 6.83
CA LEU A 65 3.43 -13.19 6.80
C LEU A 65 4.37 -12.78 7.96
N TYR A 66 4.00 -11.84 8.84
CA TYR A 66 4.89 -11.33 9.89
C TYR A 66 4.28 -11.33 11.30
N SER A 67 3.05 -10.84 11.45
CA SER A 67 2.38 -10.78 12.73
C SER A 67 1.91 -12.16 13.16
N ALA A 68 2.27 -12.59 14.38
CA ALA A 68 2.07 -13.96 14.85
C ALA A 68 0.63 -14.50 14.66
N SER A 69 -0.39 -13.67 14.87
CA SER A 69 -1.80 -14.07 14.75
C SER A 69 -2.28 -14.31 13.31
N ILE A 70 -1.54 -13.82 12.31
CA ILE A 70 -1.89 -13.89 10.87
C ILE A 70 -0.66 -14.28 10.02
N VAL A 71 0.32 -14.93 10.63
CA VAL A 71 1.62 -15.23 9.99
C VAL A 71 1.47 -16.19 8.80
N ASN A 72 0.40 -17.00 8.79
CA ASN A 72 0.10 -17.93 7.72
C ASN A 72 -0.73 -17.30 6.58
N GLU A 73 -1.15 -16.04 6.73
CA GLU A 73 -1.89 -15.32 5.68
C GLU A 73 -0.95 -14.52 4.78
N ASN A 74 -1.41 -14.19 3.57
CA ASN A 74 -0.65 -13.40 2.60
C ASN A 74 -1.48 -12.35 1.84
N TYR A 75 -2.68 -12.03 2.34
CA TYR A 75 -3.47 -10.89 1.87
C TYR A 75 -2.73 -9.55 1.99
N LEU A 76 -3.30 -8.52 1.37
CA LEU A 76 -2.82 -7.13 1.31
C LEU A 76 -1.40 -7.04 0.74
N ARG A 77 -1.14 -7.91 -0.25
CA ARG A 77 0.07 -8.03 -1.03
C ARG A 77 -0.31 -8.32 -2.47
N GLY A 78 0.27 -7.60 -3.42
CA GLY A 78 0.05 -7.85 -4.83
C GLY A 78 0.99 -7.08 -5.74
N VAL A 79 1.21 -7.63 -6.92
CA VAL A 79 1.99 -7.04 -8.00
C VAL A 79 1.05 -6.70 -9.15
N GLN A 80 1.19 -5.52 -9.72
CA GLN A 80 0.53 -5.16 -10.96
C GLN A 80 1.49 -4.38 -11.86
N SER A 81 1.32 -4.51 -13.16
CA SER A 81 2.03 -3.68 -14.14
C SER A 81 1.25 -2.41 -14.45
N THR A 82 1.97 -1.33 -14.70
CA THR A 82 1.42 -0.07 -15.20
C THR A 82 0.92 -0.23 -16.63
N GLY A 83 -0.21 0.41 -16.94
CA GLY A 83 -0.79 0.50 -18.27
C GLY A 83 0.00 1.43 -19.19
N SER A 84 -0.50 1.62 -20.41
CA SER A 84 0.11 2.52 -21.41
C SER A 84 0.12 3.99 -20.97
N ASP A 85 -0.75 4.35 -20.04
CA ASP A 85 -0.86 5.68 -19.42
C ASP A 85 -0.07 5.80 -18.12
N GLY A 86 0.84 4.85 -17.83
CA GLY A 86 1.67 4.87 -16.63
C GLY A 86 0.94 4.50 -15.34
N THR A 87 -0.37 4.22 -15.40
CA THR A 87 -1.18 3.99 -14.21
C THR A 87 -1.26 2.52 -13.81
N VAL A 88 -1.37 2.26 -12.51
CA VAL A 88 -1.73 0.96 -11.96
C VAL A 88 -2.80 1.12 -10.90
N THR A 89 -3.76 0.20 -10.83
CA THR A 89 -4.84 0.24 -9.84
C THR A 89 -4.92 -1.03 -9.01
N PHE A 90 -5.06 -0.87 -7.70
CA PHE A 90 -5.27 -1.94 -6.72
C PHE A 90 -6.62 -1.76 -6.01
N THR A 91 -7.32 -2.87 -5.81
CA THR A 91 -8.46 -2.97 -4.89
C THR A 91 -7.98 -3.51 -3.56
N THR A 92 -8.13 -2.72 -2.51
CA THR A 92 -7.62 -3.03 -1.17
C THR A 92 -8.56 -2.48 -0.08
N ILE A 93 -8.05 -2.35 1.15
CA ILE A 93 -8.70 -1.66 2.27
C ILE A 93 -7.86 -0.46 2.73
N PHE A 94 -8.50 0.51 3.38
CA PHE A 94 -7.79 1.59 4.08
C PHE A 94 -6.82 1.00 5.11
N PRO A 95 -5.54 1.41 5.15
CA PRO A 95 -4.53 0.75 5.96
C PRO A 95 -4.77 1.01 7.45
N GLY A 96 -4.42 0.05 8.29
CA GLY A 96 -4.35 0.27 9.74
C GLY A 96 -3.15 1.10 10.16
N CYS A 97 -3.04 1.32 11.47
CA CYS A 97 -1.92 1.97 12.12
C CYS A 97 -1.34 1.00 13.16
N TYR A 98 -0.06 0.64 13.01
CA TYR A 98 0.67 -0.09 14.03
C TYR A 98 1.52 0.87 14.87
N ASP A 99 2.00 0.40 16.02
CA ASP A 99 2.72 1.25 16.96
C ASP A 99 4.02 1.81 16.37
N GLY A 100 4.29 3.09 16.63
CA GLY A 100 5.53 3.78 16.24
C GLY A 100 5.62 4.27 14.79
N ARG A 101 4.59 4.09 13.95
CA ARG A 101 4.60 4.56 12.56
C ARG A 101 3.25 5.18 12.14
N MET A 102 3.29 6.24 11.34
CA MET A 102 2.11 6.80 10.68
C MET A 102 1.49 5.76 9.72
N PRO A 103 0.17 5.79 9.47
CA PRO A 103 -0.48 4.91 8.50
C PRO A 103 0.16 5.00 7.12
N HIS A 104 0.49 3.86 6.54
CA HIS A 104 1.12 3.81 5.21
C HIS A 104 0.85 2.53 4.46
N MET A 105 1.08 2.59 3.15
CA MET A 105 1.27 1.43 2.30
C MET A 105 2.67 1.46 1.72
N HIS A 106 3.36 0.33 1.73
CA HIS A 106 4.65 0.24 1.07
C HIS A 106 4.50 -0.10 -0.40
N PHE A 107 5.43 0.37 -1.21
CA PHE A 107 5.57 -0.14 -2.56
C PHE A 107 7.03 -0.25 -3.02
N GLU A 108 7.26 -1.18 -3.93
CA GLU A 108 8.49 -1.35 -4.68
C GLU A 108 8.19 -1.30 -6.17
N VAL A 109 9.06 -0.63 -6.94
CA VAL A 109 8.97 -0.55 -8.40
C VAL A 109 10.01 -1.45 -9.04
N TYR A 110 9.61 -2.17 -10.08
CA TYR A 110 10.43 -3.08 -10.86
C TYR A 110 10.35 -2.73 -12.35
N PRO A 111 11.40 -3.02 -13.14
CA PRO A 111 11.37 -2.79 -14.58
C PRO A 111 10.24 -3.54 -15.32
N SER A 112 9.78 -4.67 -14.76
CA SER A 112 8.68 -5.48 -15.32
C SER A 112 8.14 -6.45 -14.27
N ALA A 113 6.98 -7.07 -14.54
CA ALA A 113 6.43 -8.12 -13.68
C ALA A 113 7.34 -9.37 -13.63
N SER A 114 8.06 -9.69 -14.72
CA SER A 114 9.03 -10.79 -14.73
C SER A 114 10.28 -10.51 -13.90
N ALA A 115 10.64 -9.24 -13.71
CA ALA A 115 11.71 -8.83 -12.80
C ALA A 115 11.26 -8.83 -11.32
N ALA A 116 9.96 -8.70 -11.05
CA ALA A 116 9.37 -8.67 -9.71
C ALA A 116 9.29 -10.07 -9.05
N THR A 117 10.42 -10.77 -8.99
CA THR A 117 10.56 -12.13 -8.42
C THR A 117 11.44 -12.15 -7.16
N SER A 118 12.23 -11.10 -6.95
CA SER A 118 13.12 -10.92 -5.80
C SER A 118 13.23 -9.45 -5.44
N TYR A 119 13.35 -9.14 -4.15
CA TYR A 119 13.55 -7.77 -3.65
C TYR A 119 14.82 -7.11 -4.20
N ALA A 120 15.78 -7.88 -4.71
CA ALA A 120 17.03 -7.36 -5.26
C ALA A 120 16.86 -6.69 -6.64
N ASN A 121 15.77 -6.98 -7.35
CA ASN A 121 15.53 -6.50 -8.72
C ASN A 121 14.77 -5.16 -8.78
N LYS A 122 14.38 -4.61 -7.62
CA LYS A 122 13.65 -3.35 -7.57
C LYS A 122 14.57 -2.19 -7.95
N ILE A 123 13.99 -1.19 -8.60
CA ILE A 123 14.65 0.06 -8.95
C ILE A 123 14.30 1.19 -7.97
N LYS A 124 13.19 1.04 -7.23
CA LYS A 124 12.77 2.01 -6.22
C LYS A 124 11.99 1.30 -5.10
N THR A 125 12.13 1.82 -3.89
CA THR A 125 11.28 1.53 -2.73
C THR A 125 10.78 2.85 -2.18
N SER A 126 9.52 2.91 -1.80
CA SER A 126 8.94 4.05 -1.09
C SER A 126 7.70 3.60 -0.31
N GLN A 127 6.93 4.56 0.19
CA GLN A 127 5.71 4.37 0.94
C GLN A 127 4.72 5.49 0.61
N ILE A 128 3.44 5.20 0.80
CA ILE A 128 2.30 6.10 0.59
C ILE A 128 1.82 6.54 1.96
N ALA A 129 1.72 7.84 2.18
CA ALA A 129 1.12 8.46 3.35
C ALA A 129 -0.35 8.82 3.08
N PHE A 130 -1.14 8.96 4.15
CA PHE A 130 -2.57 9.27 4.09
C PHE A 130 -2.89 10.55 4.88
N PRO A 131 -3.83 11.40 4.43
CA PRO A 131 -4.26 12.59 5.15
C PRO A 131 -4.78 12.25 6.56
N THR A 132 -4.36 13.01 7.56
CA THR A 132 -4.64 12.72 8.97
C THR A 132 -6.11 12.85 9.32
N ASP A 133 -6.83 13.76 8.69
CA ASP A 133 -8.28 13.94 8.82
C ASP A 133 -9.07 12.72 8.31
N VAL A 134 -8.64 12.14 7.19
CA VAL A 134 -9.23 10.88 6.68
C VAL A 134 -8.90 9.72 7.61
N CYS A 135 -7.65 9.61 8.09
CA CYS A 135 -7.26 8.60 9.09
C CYS A 135 -8.12 8.70 10.35
N THR A 136 -8.29 9.91 10.92
CA THR A 136 -9.16 10.16 12.07
C THR A 136 -10.59 9.71 11.81
N THR A 137 -11.14 10.06 10.65
CA THR A 137 -12.51 9.69 10.26
C THR A 137 -12.67 8.17 10.18
N VAL A 138 -11.81 7.48 9.44
CA VAL A 138 -11.86 6.02 9.31
C VAL A 138 -11.70 5.34 10.66
N TYR A 139 -10.67 5.70 11.43
CA TYR A 139 -10.35 5.00 12.68
C TYR A 139 -11.37 5.23 13.79
N SER A 140 -12.08 6.36 13.76
CA SER A 140 -13.10 6.68 14.76
C SER A 140 -14.49 6.12 14.44
N THR A 141 -14.79 5.84 13.16
CA THR A 141 -16.16 5.53 12.72
C THR A 141 -16.32 4.16 12.06
N ALA A 142 -15.24 3.58 11.52
CA ALA A 142 -15.27 2.27 10.88
C ALA A 142 -15.05 1.13 11.88
N SER A 143 -15.72 0.00 11.66
CA SER A 143 -15.55 -1.18 12.51
C SER A 143 -14.17 -1.84 12.34
N GLY A 144 -13.58 -2.26 13.47
CA GLY A 144 -12.34 -3.04 13.50
C GLY A 144 -11.04 -2.22 13.41
N TYR A 145 -11.10 -0.89 13.50
CA TYR A 145 -9.93 -0.01 13.52
C TYR A 145 -9.55 0.51 14.92
N SER A 146 -10.12 -0.03 16.01
CA SER A 146 -9.89 0.46 17.37
C SER A 146 -8.41 0.42 17.81
N SER A 147 -7.67 -0.64 17.44
CA SER A 147 -6.22 -0.72 17.66
C SER A 147 -5.47 0.34 16.86
N SER A 148 -5.88 0.56 15.60
CA SER A 148 -5.32 1.60 14.75
C SER A 148 -5.55 3.00 15.31
N LEU A 149 -6.75 3.29 15.83
CA LEU A 149 -7.04 4.56 16.51
C LEU A 149 -6.11 4.79 17.70
N THR A 150 -5.90 3.75 18.52
CA THR A 150 -5.04 3.81 19.70
C THR A 150 -3.58 4.12 19.32
N ASN A 151 -3.07 3.50 18.26
CA ASN A 151 -1.71 3.74 17.77
C ASN A 151 -1.58 5.10 17.11
N PHE A 152 -2.56 5.49 16.29
CA PHE A 152 -2.57 6.76 15.59
C PHE A 152 -2.52 7.96 16.54
N ASN A 153 -3.23 7.88 17.67
CA ASN A 153 -3.21 8.93 18.70
C ASN A 153 -1.85 9.09 19.42
N ARG A 154 -0.88 8.20 19.18
CA ARG A 154 0.47 8.24 19.79
C ARG A 154 1.56 8.66 18.80
N ILE A 155 1.21 8.96 17.55
CA ILE A 155 2.17 9.26 16.48
C ILE A 155 1.73 10.49 15.67
N SER A 156 2.69 11.11 15.00
CA SER A 156 2.51 12.21 14.05
C SER A 156 3.53 12.06 12.94
N PHE A 157 3.35 12.75 11.81
CA PHE A 157 4.39 12.79 10.76
C PHE A 157 5.74 13.30 11.31
N SER A 158 5.74 14.27 12.24
CA SER A 158 6.96 14.79 12.85
C SER A 158 7.68 13.82 13.78
N THR A 159 7.00 12.81 14.31
CA THR A 159 7.59 11.82 15.23
C THR A 159 7.79 10.45 14.59
N ASP A 160 7.32 10.24 13.36
CA ASP A 160 7.58 9.04 12.58
C ASP A 160 9.02 9.05 12.06
N ASN A 161 9.75 7.97 12.28
CA ASN A 161 11.18 7.89 11.95
C ASN A 161 11.48 7.77 10.44
N VAL A 162 10.46 7.76 9.58
CA VAL A 162 10.59 7.69 8.12
C VAL A 162 9.91 8.86 7.42
N PHE A 163 8.84 9.43 7.96
CA PHE A 163 8.17 10.60 7.35
C PHE A 163 8.59 11.95 7.94
N SER A 164 9.34 11.95 9.04
CA SER A 164 9.78 13.19 9.70
C SER A 164 10.75 14.04 8.88
N ASP A 165 11.40 13.47 7.86
CA ASP A 165 12.25 14.18 6.91
C ASP A 165 11.49 14.66 5.65
N GLY A 166 10.22 14.30 5.50
CA GLY A 166 9.33 14.78 4.44
C GLY A 166 8.34 13.70 3.97
N TYR A 167 7.10 14.11 3.68
CA TYR A 167 6.04 13.20 3.22
C TYR A 167 5.17 13.76 2.09
N THR A 168 5.37 15.02 1.68
CA THR A 168 4.47 15.72 0.75
C THR A 168 4.34 15.01 -0.59
N THR A 169 5.43 14.45 -1.13
CA THR A 169 5.43 13.67 -2.39
C THR A 169 4.95 12.23 -2.24
N GLN A 170 4.65 11.81 -1.01
CA GLN A 170 4.13 10.49 -0.66
C GLN A 170 2.67 10.55 -0.22
N LEU A 171 2.12 11.75 0.01
CA LEU A 171 0.77 11.96 0.52
C LEU A 171 -0.26 11.74 -0.59
N ALA A 172 -1.07 10.69 -0.47
CA ALA A 172 -2.14 10.40 -1.41
C ALA A 172 -3.26 11.44 -1.33
N THR A 173 -3.88 11.72 -2.49
CA THR A 173 -5.14 12.47 -2.57
C THR A 173 -6.31 11.49 -2.49
N LEU A 174 -7.30 11.76 -1.64
CA LEU A 174 -8.41 10.85 -1.39
C LEU A 174 -9.77 11.51 -1.68
N SER A 175 -10.71 10.69 -2.15
CA SER A 175 -12.14 11.03 -2.27
C SER A 175 -12.99 9.84 -1.83
N GLY A 176 -14.23 10.08 -1.40
CA GLY A 176 -15.13 9.03 -0.91
C GLY A 176 -15.39 9.14 0.59
N ASP A 177 -15.89 8.07 1.19
CA ASP A 177 -16.30 8.04 2.60
C ASP A 177 -16.23 6.61 3.18
N VAL A 178 -16.49 6.48 4.48
CA VAL A 178 -16.43 5.19 5.19
C VAL A 178 -17.50 4.19 4.73
N THR A 179 -18.65 4.68 4.27
CA THR A 179 -19.79 3.85 3.84
C THR A 179 -19.58 3.28 2.44
N ASN A 180 -19.16 4.12 1.51
CA ASN A 180 -18.98 3.79 0.09
C ASN A 180 -17.56 3.32 -0.23
N GLY A 181 -16.60 3.55 0.67
CA GLY A 181 -15.18 3.36 0.45
C GLY A 181 -14.51 4.60 -0.13
N TYR A 182 -13.18 4.53 -0.22
CA TYR A 182 -12.35 5.61 -0.74
C TYR A 182 -11.73 5.25 -2.09
N THR A 183 -11.42 6.28 -2.87
CA THR A 183 -10.42 6.22 -3.93
C THR A 183 -9.22 7.06 -3.49
N ALA A 184 -8.01 6.52 -3.66
CA ALA A 184 -6.76 7.22 -3.42
C ALA A 184 -5.94 7.29 -4.72
N THR A 185 -5.29 8.43 -4.95
CA THR A 185 -4.37 8.60 -6.06
C THR A 185 -3.04 9.17 -5.57
N LEU A 186 -1.93 8.66 -6.12
CA LEU A 186 -0.60 9.20 -5.91
C LEU A 186 0.20 9.16 -7.22
N THR A 187 0.73 10.31 -7.65
CA THR A 187 1.76 10.36 -8.71
C THR A 187 3.13 10.10 -8.09
N VAL A 188 3.86 9.15 -8.65
CA VAL A 188 5.18 8.72 -8.23
C VAL A 188 6.17 8.98 -9.35
N GLY A 189 7.08 9.94 -9.12
CA GLY A 189 8.21 10.20 -10.01
C GLY A 189 9.40 9.30 -9.70
N ILE A 190 9.94 8.61 -10.71
CA ILE A 190 11.25 7.96 -10.63
C ILE A 190 12.17 8.44 -11.75
N SER A 191 13.47 8.45 -11.49
CA SER A 191 14.50 8.86 -12.44
C SER A 191 15.08 7.61 -13.11
N VAL A 192 14.65 7.32 -14.34
CA VAL A 192 15.10 6.19 -15.16
C VAL A 192 15.40 6.59 -16.59
#